data_AF-A0A367QQR7-F1
#
_entry.id   AF-A0A367QQR7-F1
#
_cell.length_a   1.000
_cell.length_b   1.000
_cell.length_c   1.000
_cell.angle_alpha   90.00
_cell.angle_beta   90.00
_cell.angle_gamma   90.00
#
_symmetry.space_group_name_H-M   'P 1'
#
loop_
_entity.id
_entity.type
_entity.pdbx_description
1 polymer ?
#
loop_
_entity_poly.entity_id
_entity_poly.type
_entity_poly.pdbx_seq_one_letter_code
_entity_poly.pdbx_strand_id
1 'polypeptide(L)'
;MVFDYQNERTDLGRSSYKYIKYTSFNEYIKENPNCCSINPGGPYEIRQSSFLNRIFGYDAPDVIVINFKVRHLDENGNKRAFKTRFENTLQNCGHPH
;
A
#
# COMPACT_ATOMS: atom_id res chain seq x y z
N MET A 1 -21.06 -6.36 2.28
CA MET A 1 -20.85 -5.57 3.51
C MET A 1 -20.73 -4.12 3.11
N VAL A 2 -21.39 -3.19 3.79
CA VAL A 2 -21.37 -1.75 3.45
C VAL A 2 -20.39 -1.05 4.40
N PHE A 3 -19.41 -0.33 3.83
CA PHE A 3 -18.47 0.52 4.55
C PHE A 3 -18.78 1.97 4.19
N ASP A 4 -18.73 2.87 5.17
CA ASP A 4 -18.77 4.29 4.89
C ASP A 4 -17.38 4.76 4.41
N TYR A 5 -17.36 5.40 3.25
CA TYR A 5 -16.15 5.66 2.49
C TYR A 5 -15.65 7.08 2.72
N GLN A 6 -14.47 7.21 3.32
CA GLN A 6 -13.85 8.51 3.52
C GLN A 6 -12.79 8.77 2.45
N ASN A 7 -12.84 9.98 1.89
CA ASN A 7 -11.98 10.40 0.78
C ASN A 7 -10.61 10.90 1.27
N GLU A 8 -10.47 11.22 2.56
CA GLU A 8 -9.28 11.82 3.13
C GLU A 8 -8.65 10.96 4.24
N ARG A 9 -7.33 11.06 4.33
CA ARG A 9 -6.46 10.37 5.30
C ARG A 9 -6.41 11.19 6.61
N THR A 10 -7.54 11.64 7.13
CA THR A 10 -7.64 12.64 8.23
C THR A 10 -7.20 12.13 9.61
N ASP A 11 -6.83 10.86 9.71
CA ASP A 11 -6.97 10.09 10.94
C ASP A 11 -5.65 9.45 11.42
N LEU A 12 -4.51 9.78 10.79
CA LEU A 12 -3.18 9.18 11.06
C LEU A 12 -2.55 9.53 12.42
N GLY A 13 -3.31 10.11 13.36
CA GLY A 13 -2.87 10.40 14.73
C GLY A 13 -3.44 9.50 15.81
N ARG A 14 -4.44 8.65 15.52
CA ARG A 14 -5.09 7.79 16.54
C ARG A 14 -4.50 6.39 16.54
N SER A 15 -3.78 6.03 17.60
CA SER A 15 -3.08 4.75 17.75
C SER A 15 -3.97 3.51 17.99
N SER A 16 -5.29 3.56 17.73
CA SER A 16 -6.22 2.50 18.17
C SER A 16 -7.29 2.06 17.16
N TYR A 17 -7.08 2.22 15.86
CA TYR A 17 -8.01 1.65 14.87
C TYR A 17 -8.07 0.12 14.98
N LYS A 18 -9.29 -0.42 15.18
CA LYS A 18 -9.54 -1.87 15.04
C LYS A 18 -9.66 -2.21 13.56
N TYR A 19 -8.54 -2.59 12.96
CA TYR A 19 -8.51 -2.95 11.54
C TYR A 19 -9.31 -4.22 11.24
N ILE A 20 -10.09 -4.17 10.17
CA ILE A 20 -10.84 -5.30 9.64
C ILE A 20 -10.03 -5.90 8.49
N LYS A 21 -9.59 -7.16 8.66
CA LYS A 21 -8.81 -7.88 7.65
C LYS A 21 -9.70 -8.34 6.49
N TYR A 22 -9.10 -8.43 5.32
CA TYR A 22 -9.65 -9.23 4.22
C TYR A 22 -9.69 -10.69 4.64
N THR A 23 -10.78 -11.38 4.35
CA THR A 23 -10.99 -12.81 4.64
C THR A 23 -10.17 -13.71 3.72
N SER A 24 -9.82 -13.23 2.52
CA SER A 24 -9.00 -13.94 1.56
C SER A 24 -8.34 -13.01 0.54
N PHE A 25 -7.34 -13.53 -0.16
CA PHE A 25 -6.75 -12.83 -1.30
C PHE A 25 -7.76 -12.60 -2.44
N ASN A 26 -8.69 -13.54 -2.66
CA ASN A 26 -9.74 -13.38 -3.67
C ASN A 26 -10.71 -12.23 -3.32
N GLU A 27 -11.07 -12.07 -2.05
CA GLU A 27 -11.83 -10.89 -1.60
C GLU A 27 -11.03 -9.60 -1.86
N TYR A 28 -9.73 -9.61 -1.54
CA TYR A 28 -8.86 -8.48 -1.77
C TYR A 28 -8.84 -8.04 -3.25
N ILE A 29 -8.62 -8.98 -4.18
CA ILE A 29 -8.62 -8.71 -5.62
C ILE A 29 -10.00 -8.24 -6.09
N LYS A 30 -11.08 -8.90 -5.64
CA LYS A 30 -12.45 -8.53 -6.01
C LYS A 30 -12.82 -7.11 -5.58
N GLU A 31 -12.37 -6.69 -4.40
CA GLU A 31 -12.69 -5.36 -3.86
C GLU A 31 -11.73 -4.25 -4.32
N ASN A 32 -10.58 -4.62 -4.89
CA ASN A 32 -9.57 -3.70 -5.43
C ASN A 32 -9.18 -4.12 -6.86
N PRO A 33 -10.11 -4.07 -7.83
CA PRO A 33 -9.75 -4.26 -9.23
C PRO A 33 -8.80 -3.13 -9.62
N ASN A 34 -7.60 -3.46 -10.12
CA ASN A 34 -6.45 -2.55 -10.31
C ASN A 34 -5.63 -2.26 -9.03
N CYS A 35 -5.60 -3.19 -8.08
CA CYS A 35 -4.74 -3.07 -6.90
C CYS A 35 -3.27 -2.89 -7.27
N CYS A 36 -2.79 -3.64 -8.25
CA CYS A 36 -1.40 -4.03 -8.28
C CYS A 36 -0.82 -3.67 -9.64
N SER A 37 0.26 -2.89 -9.64
CA SER A 37 0.90 -2.41 -10.87
C SER A 37 2.41 -2.31 -10.68
N ILE A 38 3.15 -2.49 -11.77
CA ILE A 38 4.59 -2.29 -11.85
C ILE A 38 4.81 -1.06 -12.72
N ASN A 39 5.57 -0.09 -12.20
CA ASN A 39 5.87 1.18 -12.86
C ASN A 39 4.64 1.88 -13.49
N PRO A 40 3.53 2.12 -12.74
CA PRO A 40 2.35 2.78 -13.31
C PRO A 40 2.59 4.25 -13.69
N GLY A 41 3.78 4.81 -13.42
CA GLY A 41 4.12 6.20 -13.63
C GLY A 41 3.65 7.11 -12.47
N GLY A 42 3.88 8.41 -12.64
CA GLY A 42 3.58 9.43 -11.63
C GLY A 42 4.64 9.55 -10.53
N PRO A 43 4.44 10.46 -9.56
CA PRO A 43 5.33 10.59 -8.42
C PRO A 43 5.23 9.34 -7.52
N TYR A 44 6.38 8.92 -7.01
CA TYR A 44 6.50 7.87 -6.00
C TYR A 44 7.04 8.46 -4.69
N GLU A 45 6.45 8.08 -3.57
CA GLU A 45 6.90 8.38 -2.21
C GLU A 45 7.80 7.24 -1.68
N ILE A 46 8.75 6.80 -2.49
CA ILE A 46 9.75 5.80 -2.08
C ILE A 46 10.97 6.48 -1.46
N ARG A 47 11.48 5.91 -0.37
CA ARG A 47 12.74 6.38 0.22
C ARG A 47 13.82 6.23 -0.83
N GLN A 48 14.57 7.31 -1.10
CA GLN A 48 15.64 7.27 -2.09
C GLN A 48 16.63 6.14 -1.74
N SER A 49 16.90 5.27 -2.72
CA SER A 49 17.99 4.29 -2.65
C SER A 49 19.28 4.97 -2.19
N SER A 50 19.99 4.33 -1.25
CA SER A 50 21.32 4.79 -0.85
C SER A 50 22.27 4.78 -2.05
N PHE A 51 23.32 5.60 -1.99
CA PHE A 51 24.35 5.65 -3.04
C PHE A 51 24.97 4.28 -3.31
N LEU A 52 25.24 3.50 -2.25
CA LEU A 52 25.80 2.16 -2.39
C LEU A 52 24.84 1.19 -3.06
N ASN A 53 23.54 1.22 -2.71
CA ASN A 53 22.55 0.36 -3.35
C ASN A 53 22.43 0.63 -4.85
N ARG A 54 22.61 1.89 -5.28
CA ARG A 54 22.64 2.26 -6.71
C ARG A 54 23.87 1.70 -7.42
N ILE A 55 25.05 1.80 -6.81
CA ILE A 55 26.30 1.31 -7.42
C ILE A 55 26.27 -0.22 -7.54
N PHE A 56 25.82 -0.91 -6.50
CA PHE A 56 25.83 -2.37 -6.49
C PHE A 56 24.61 -3.01 -7.18
N GLY A 57 23.69 -2.22 -7.72
CA GLY A 57 22.49 -2.74 -8.39
C GLY A 57 21.57 -3.53 -7.46
N TYR A 58 21.54 -3.18 -6.17
CA TYR A 58 20.74 -3.88 -5.17
C TYR A 58 19.27 -3.49 -5.19
N ASP A 59 18.94 -2.28 -5.65
CA ASP A 59 17.57 -1.85 -5.83
C ASP A 59 17.22 -1.97 -7.32
N ALA A 60 16.19 -2.74 -7.64
CA ALA A 60 15.65 -2.85 -8.99
C ALA A 60 15.06 -1.49 -9.41
N PRO A 61 15.13 -1.13 -10.70
CA PRO A 61 14.53 0.10 -11.21
C PRO A 61 12.99 0.08 -11.10
N ASP A 62 12.41 -1.11 -10.98
CA ASP A 62 10.96 -1.30 -10.97
C ASP A 62 10.34 -0.99 -9.60
N VAL A 63 9.31 -0.16 -9.62
CA VAL A 63 8.47 0.19 -8.48
C VAL A 63 7.18 -0.61 -8.53
N ILE A 64 6.91 -1.38 -7.47
CA ILE A 64 5.65 -2.03 -7.24
C ILE A 64 4.73 -1.07 -6.50
N VAL A 65 3.52 -0.92 -7.03
CA VAL A 65 2.46 -0.10 -6.44
C VAL A 65 1.27 -1.00 -6.11
N ILE A 66 0.85 -0.94 -4.84
CA ILE A 66 -0.29 -1.67 -4.30
C ILE A 66 -1.32 -0.67 -3.76
N ASN A 67 -2.45 -0.55 -4.45
CA ASN A 67 -3.62 0.21 -4.06
C ASN A 67 -4.56 -0.70 -3.27
N PHE A 68 -5.03 -0.24 -2.12
CA PHE A 68 -5.96 -1.01 -1.30
C PHE A 68 -6.86 -0.13 -0.43
N LYS A 69 -7.97 -0.71 0.01
CA LYS A 69 -8.84 -0.11 1.02
C LYS A 69 -8.38 -0.52 2.41
N VAL A 70 -8.12 0.45 3.28
CA VAL A 70 -8.00 0.20 4.72
C VAL A 70 -9.41 0.18 5.28
N ARG A 71 -9.76 -0.87 6.01
CA ARG A 71 -11.06 -1.04 6.66
C ARG A 71 -10.85 -1.04 8.17
N HIS A 72 -11.65 -0.30 8.90
CA HIS A 72 -11.54 -0.22 10.36
C HIS A 72 -12.90 0.03 11.02
N LEU A 73 -12.95 -0.20 12.33
CA LEU A 73 -14.03 0.31 13.18
C LEU A 73 -13.58 1.64 13.78
N ASP A 74 -14.45 2.65 13.70
CA ASP A 74 -14.26 3.91 14.43
C ASP A 74 -14.54 3.72 15.94
N GLU A 75 -14.36 4.78 16.72
CA GLU A 75 -14.56 4.76 18.18
C GLU A 75 -15.99 4.38 18.60
N ASN A 76 -16.96 4.60 17.70
CA ASN A 76 -18.36 4.27 17.90
C ASN A 76 -18.72 2.87 17.37
N GLY A 77 -17.73 2.11 16.87
CA GLY A 77 -17.94 0.79 16.29
C GLY A 77 -18.51 0.81 14.86
N ASN A 78 -18.57 1.96 14.18
CA ASN A 78 -19.02 2.00 12.79
C ASN A 78 -17.91 1.54 11.85
N LYS A 79 -18.31 0.84 10.79
CA LYS A 79 -17.39 0.36 9.74
C LYS A 79 -17.03 1.50 8.78
N ARG A 80 -15.75 1.85 8.76
CA ARG A 80 -15.17 2.87 7.88
C ARG A 80 -14.18 2.25 6.92
N ALA A 81 -14.04 2.84 5.73
CA ALA A 81 -12.99 2.49 4.80
C ALA A 81 -12.44 3.72 4.05
N PHE A 82 -11.15 3.69 3.73
CA PHE A 82 -10.49 4.70 2.90
C PHE A 82 -9.48 4.06 1.95
N LYS A 83 -9.17 4.72 0.83
CA LYS A 83 -8.12 4.26 -0.12
C LYS A 83 -6.74 4.62 0.40
N THR A 84 -5.81 3.71 0.23
CA THR A 84 -4.39 3.98 0.44
C THR A 84 -3.58 3.33 -0.68
N ARG A 85 -2.35 3.82 -0.83
CA ARG A 85 -1.33 3.31 -1.74
C ARG A 85 -0.12 2.88 -0.91
N PHE A 86 0.48 1.76 -1.28
CA PHE A 86 1.79 1.32 -0.82
C PHE A 86 2.70 1.19 -2.03
N GLU A 87 3.94 1.62 -1.87
CA GLU A 87 4.92 1.71 -2.94
C GLU A 87 6.24 1.15 -2.43
N ASN A 88 6.88 0.30 -3.23
CA ASN A 88 8.17 -0.27 -2.87
C ASN A 88 8.98 -0.61 -4.12
N THR A 89 10.30 -0.59 -4.00
CA THR A 89 11.22 -1.11 -5.01
C THR A 89 11.51 -2.58 -4.71
N LEU A 90 11.62 -3.41 -5.74
CA LEU A 90 12.14 -4.76 -5.55
C LEU A 90 13.64 -4.68 -5.24
N GLN A 91 14.09 -5.42 -4.23
CA GLN A 91 15.53 -5.60 -4.03
C GLN A 91 15.98 -6.82 -4.82
N ASN A 92 17.13 -6.69 -5.49
CA ASN A 92 17.77 -7.75 -6.25
C ASN A 92 18.46 -8.80 -5.34
N CYS A 93 18.14 -8.83 -4.05
CA CYS A 93 18.68 -9.77 -3.05
C CYS A 93 20.22 -9.90 -3.04
N GLY A 94 20.95 -8.91 -3.57
CA GLY A 94 22.41 -8.97 -3.69
C GLY A 94 22.96 -9.79 -4.86
N HIS A 95 22.17 -10.11 -5.90
CA HIS A 95 22.68 -10.79 -7.10
C HIS A 95 23.11 -9.77 -8.17
N PRO A 96 24.41 -9.43 -8.26
CA PRO A 96 24.87 -8.52 -9.32
C PRO A 96 24.56 -9.10 -10.70
N HIS A 97 24.14 -8.23 -11.62
CA HIS A 97 24.06 -8.53 -13.05
C HIS A 97 25.46 -8.56 -13.68
#